data_AF-A0A4Q3CSN3-F1
#
_entry.id   AF-A0A4Q3CSN3-F1
#
_cell.length_a   1.000
_cell.length_b   1.000
_cell.length_c   1.000
_cell.angle_alpha   90.00
_cell.angle_beta   90.00
_cell.angle_gamma   90.00
#
_symmetry.space_group_name_H-M   'P 1'
#
loop_
_entity.id
_entity.type
_entity.pdbx_description
1 polymer ?
#
loop_
_entity_poly.entity_id
_entity_poly.type
_entity_poly.pdbx_seq_one_letter_code
_entity_poly.pdbx_strand_id
1 'polypeptide(L)'
;MKKLSTLFAAIALIASGLLFSCGQGNINYNDDVVNLFDKYTTDFNTYTAVIDGEGGDIEQKKTALKGLEKVTDSCTTEMSKMKPTEEGKEFHQAVIDVYSGVKSQLIPAYNNLLNIENPDANVEAYNKAITEYNTAFDKIDGLVNKAITEQSKFASKVNMQIKK
;
A
#
# COMPACT_ATOMS: atom_id res chain seq x y z
N MET A 1 -12.37 -14.25 -5.70
CA MET A 1 -11.12 -13.49 -5.48
C MET A 1 -11.34 -12.59 -4.28
N LYS A 2 -10.42 -12.56 -3.29
CA LYS A 2 -10.53 -11.61 -2.18
C LYS A 2 -10.41 -10.18 -2.74
N LYS A 3 -11.31 -9.26 -2.33
CA LYS A 3 -11.32 -7.86 -2.81
C LYS A 3 -10.41 -7.01 -1.92
N LEU A 4 -9.47 -6.26 -2.52
CA LEU A 4 -8.49 -5.42 -1.82
C LEU A 4 -9.08 -4.11 -1.28
N SER A 5 -10.22 -3.67 -1.82
CA SER A 5 -10.86 -2.39 -1.46
C SER A 5 -11.23 -2.25 0.02
N THR A 6 -11.24 -3.35 0.79
CA THR A 6 -11.49 -3.35 2.24
C THR A 6 -10.23 -3.34 3.10
N LEU A 7 -9.05 -3.63 2.54
CA LEU A 7 -7.82 -3.82 3.31
C LEU A 7 -7.25 -2.51 3.88
N PHE A 8 -7.28 -1.45 3.07
CA PHE A 8 -6.71 -0.15 3.40
C PHE A 8 -7.79 0.88 3.81
N ALA A 9 -9.05 0.47 3.94
CA ALA A 9 -10.15 1.37 4.31
C ALA A 9 -10.10 1.83 5.79
N ALA A 10 -9.19 1.28 6.60
CA ALA A 10 -9.10 1.50 8.04
C ALA A 10 -7.71 1.99 8.50
N ILE A 11 -6.98 2.75 7.68
CA ILE A 11 -5.77 3.43 8.19
C ILE A 11 -6.23 4.54 9.12
N ALA A 12 -5.87 4.42 10.39
CA ALA A 12 -6.14 5.41 11.39
C ALA A 12 -5.39 6.71 11.03
N LEU A 13 -6.13 7.74 10.65
CA LEU A 13 -5.59 9.02 10.20
C LEU A 13 -4.87 9.71 11.36
N ILE A 14 -3.55 9.87 11.32
CA ILE A 14 -2.90 10.72 12.32
C ILE A 14 -3.17 12.17 11.95
N ALA A 15 -3.84 12.92 12.83
CA ALA A 15 -3.84 14.37 12.71
C ALA A 15 -2.63 14.92 13.44
N SER A 16 -1.72 15.53 12.70
CA SER A 16 -0.73 16.43 13.27
C SER A 16 -1.47 17.64 13.87
N GLY A 17 -1.89 17.49 15.12
CA GLY A 17 -2.31 18.60 15.95
C GLY A 17 -1.11 19.53 16.11
N LEU A 18 -1.12 20.62 15.35
CA LEU A 18 -0.17 21.72 15.43
C LEU A 18 -0.14 22.30 16.85
N LEU A 19 0.75 21.80 17.70
CA LEU A 19 1.16 22.45 18.96
C LEU A 19 2.69 22.51 19.10
N PHE A 20 3.43 22.65 17.99
CA PHE A 20 4.83 23.06 18.05
C PHE A 20 4.91 24.58 17.90
N SER A 21 5.10 25.24 19.05
CA SER A 21 5.49 26.64 19.14
C SER A 21 6.77 26.89 18.34
N CYS A 22 6.71 27.89 17.45
CA CYS A 22 7.82 28.68 16.91
C CYS A 22 9.22 28.03 16.87
N GLY A 23 9.60 27.52 15.70
CA GLY A 23 10.98 27.21 15.34
C GLY A 23 11.11 26.98 13.84
N GLN A 24 11.69 27.94 13.12
CA GLN A 24 11.94 27.90 11.68
C GLN A 24 12.69 26.63 11.25
N GLY A 25 12.24 26.01 10.15
CA GLY A 25 13.15 25.41 9.16
C GLY A 25 13.32 23.89 9.10
N ASN A 26 12.52 23.08 9.80
CA ASN A 26 12.62 21.62 9.67
C ASN A 26 11.43 21.03 8.90
N ILE A 27 11.73 20.38 7.79
CA ILE A 27 10.85 19.41 7.13
C ILE A 27 10.44 18.38 8.18
N ASN A 28 9.14 18.25 8.45
CA ASN A 28 8.64 17.30 9.44
C ASN A 28 8.60 15.91 8.81
N TYR A 29 9.68 15.14 9.02
CA TYR A 29 9.78 13.73 8.59
C TYR A 29 8.49 12.94 8.90
N ASN A 30 7.86 13.24 10.04
CA ASN A 30 6.65 12.58 10.50
C ASN A 30 5.47 12.85 9.57
N ASP A 31 5.30 14.08 9.10
CA ASP A 31 4.22 14.44 8.18
C ASP A 31 4.48 13.84 6.79
N ASP A 32 5.72 13.87 6.32
CA ASP A 32 6.07 13.36 4.98
C ASP A 32 5.83 11.85 4.86
N VAL A 33 6.27 11.06 5.84
CA VAL A 33 6.10 9.60 5.79
C VAL A 33 4.64 9.18 5.94
N VAL A 34 3.88 9.85 6.82
CA VAL A 34 2.46 9.58 7.03
C VAL A 34 1.65 9.96 5.78
N ASN A 35 1.88 11.15 5.24
CA ASN A 35 1.17 11.63 4.05
C ASN A 35 1.52 10.80 2.80
N LEU A 36 2.79 10.39 2.65
CA LEU A 36 3.19 9.54 1.53
C LEU A 36 2.51 8.17 1.61
N PHE A 37 2.45 7.57 2.80
CA PHE A 37 1.79 6.29 2.98
C PHE A 37 0.27 6.40 2.77
N ASP A 38 -0.38 7.43 3.30
CA ASP A 38 -1.82 7.68 3.11
C ASP A 38 -2.20 7.93 1.65
N LYS A 39 -1.38 8.71 0.92
CA LYS A 39 -1.54 8.88 -0.52
C LYS A 39 -1.41 7.55 -1.25
N TYR A 40 -0.38 6.77 -0.92
CA TYR A 40 -0.16 5.47 -1.55
C TYR A 40 -1.36 4.54 -1.35
N THR A 41 -1.91 4.47 -0.15
CA THR A 41 -3.01 3.56 0.19
C THR A 41 -4.31 3.98 -0.49
N THR A 42 -4.54 5.29 -0.65
CA THR A 42 -5.64 5.86 -1.45
C THR A 42 -5.51 5.49 -2.93
N ASP A 43 -4.33 5.70 -3.52
CA ASP A 43 -4.06 5.36 -4.92
C ASP A 43 -4.16 3.83 -5.13
N PHE A 44 -3.63 3.05 -4.19
CA PHE A 44 -3.71 1.59 -4.17
C PHE A 44 -5.16 1.12 -4.21
N ASN A 45 -6.02 1.63 -3.33
CA ASN A 45 -7.45 1.30 -3.31
C ASN A 45 -8.13 1.67 -4.63
N THR A 46 -7.77 2.82 -5.20
CA THR A 46 -8.33 3.30 -6.47
C THR A 46 -7.99 2.34 -7.60
N TYR A 47 -6.73 1.94 -7.76
CA TYR A 47 -6.33 1.02 -8.82
C TYR A 47 -6.86 -0.40 -8.60
N THR A 48 -6.79 -0.91 -7.37
CA THR A 48 -7.28 -2.27 -7.08
C THR A 48 -8.79 -2.40 -7.20
N ALA A 49 -9.57 -1.35 -6.91
CA ALA A 49 -11.00 -1.35 -7.18
C ALA A 49 -11.32 -1.54 -8.68
N VAL A 50 -10.50 -0.99 -9.58
CA VAL A 50 -10.64 -1.21 -11.03
C VAL A 50 -10.23 -2.63 -11.41
N ILE A 51 -9.11 -3.13 -10.88
CA ILE A 51 -8.59 -4.47 -11.21
C ILE A 51 -9.54 -5.58 -10.72
N ASP A 52 -9.99 -5.48 -9.47
CA ASP A 52 -10.88 -6.45 -8.79
C ASP A 52 -12.34 -6.30 -9.22
N GLY A 53 -12.70 -5.20 -9.89
CA GLY A 53 -14.05 -4.89 -10.32
C GLY A 53 -14.62 -5.94 -11.29
N GLU A 54 -15.91 -6.21 -11.16
CA GLU A 54 -16.66 -7.14 -12.03
C GLU A 54 -17.02 -6.52 -13.39
N GLY A 55 -16.95 -5.19 -13.51
CA GLY A 55 -17.23 -4.44 -14.73
C GLY A 55 -16.04 -3.60 -15.16
N GLY A 56 -15.21 -4.16 -16.04
CA GLY A 56 -14.09 -3.52 -16.71
C GLY A 56 -13.44 -4.50 -17.67
N ASP A 57 -13.11 -4.05 -18.89
CA ASP A 57 -12.42 -4.91 -19.85
C ASP A 57 -10.97 -5.18 -19.42
N ILE A 58 -10.33 -6.16 -20.05
CA ILE A 58 -8.98 -6.58 -19.65
C ILE A 58 -7.93 -5.47 -19.84
N GLU A 59 -8.13 -4.59 -20.82
CA GLU A 59 -7.21 -3.48 -21.11
C GLU A 59 -7.32 -2.38 -20.05
N GLN A 60 -8.52 -2.10 -19.55
CA GLN A 60 -8.74 -1.21 -18.42
C GLN A 60 -8.05 -1.74 -17.16
N LYS A 61 -8.17 -3.04 -16.88
CA LYS A 61 -7.51 -3.68 -15.73
C LYS A 61 -5.99 -3.66 -15.85
N LYS A 62 -5.45 -3.92 -17.04
CA LYS A 62 -4.00 -3.82 -17.32
C LYS A 62 -3.50 -2.38 -17.20
N THR A 63 -4.30 -1.39 -17.59
CA THR A 63 -3.99 0.03 -17.42
C THR A 63 -3.95 0.41 -15.93
N ALA A 64 -4.92 -0.05 -15.15
CA ALA A 64 -4.92 0.15 -13.70
C ALA A 64 -3.73 -0.53 -13.01
N LEU A 65 -3.35 -1.75 -13.43
CA LEU A 65 -2.17 -2.44 -12.92
C LEU A 65 -0.87 -1.66 -13.18
N LYS A 66 -0.70 -1.08 -14.37
CA LYS A 66 0.43 -0.18 -14.68
C LYS A 66 0.42 1.08 -13.82
N GLY A 67 -0.77 1.62 -13.55
CA GLY A 67 -0.94 2.74 -12.62
C GLY A 67 -0.49 2.39 -11.19
N LEU A 68 -0.88 1.22 -10.71
CA LEU A 68 -0.46 0.67 -9.42
C LEU A 68 1.06 0.47 -9.35
N GLU A 69 1.67 -0.08 -10.39
CA GLU A 69 3.13 -0.23 -10.48
C GLU A 69 3.83 1.12 -10.42
N LYS A 70 3.37 2.11 -11.20
CA LYS A 70 3.95 3.45 -11.21
C LYS A 70 3.87 4.16 -9.86
N VAL A 71 2.74 4.07 -9.17
CA VAL A 71 2.61 4.69 -7.83
C VAL A 71 3.47 3.96 -6.80
N THR A 72 3.55 2.62 -6.87
CA THR A 72 4.43 1.82 -6.00
C THR A 72 5.89 2.22 -6.18
N ASP A 73 6.35 2.36 -7.42
CA ASP A 73 7.72 2.77 -7.73
C ASP A 73 8.00 4.21 -7.29
N SER A 74 7.07 5.12 -7.54
CA SER A 74 7.19 6.52 -7.11
C SER A 74 7.28 6.62 -5.58
N CYS A 75 6.36 5.98 -4.85
CA CYS A 75 6.34 6.03 -3.39
C CYS A 75 7.55 5.31 -2.78
N THR A 76 8.01 4.20 -3.37
CA THR A 76 9.26 3.53 -2.96
C THR A 76 10.46 4.46 -3.11
N THR A 77 10.54 5.16 -4.24
CA THR A 77 11.62 6.09 -4.54
C THR A 77 11.62 7.27 -3.57
N GLU A 78 10.48 7.91 -3.35
CA GLU A 78 10.36 9.00 -2.38
C GLU A 78 10.71 8.55 -0.97
N MET A 79 10.19 7.40 -0.54
CA MET A 79 10.51 6.83 0.76
C MET A 79 12.01 6.58 0.94
N SER A 80 12.68 6.03 -0.07
CA SER A 80 14.13 5.75 0.00
C SER A 80 15.02 7.00 0.14
N LYS A 81 14.51 8.18 -0.25
CA LYS A 81 15.20 9.47 -0.09
C LYS A 81 15.05 10.03 1.33
N MET A 82 14.04 9.58 2.07
CA MET A 82 13.78 10.06 3.42
C MET A 82 14.72 9.37 4.41
N LYS A 83 15.31 10.15 5.31
CA LYS A 83 16.12 9.61 6.40
C LYS A 83 15.24 9.44 7.65
N PRO A 84 15.01 8.20 8.14
CA PRO A 84 14.21 8.01 9.34
C PRO A 84 14.86 8.62 10.58
N THR A 85 14.03 9.17 11.47
CA THR A 85 14.43 9.43 12.86
C THR A 85 14.53 8.11 13.62
N GLU A 86 15.13 8.11 14.81
CA GLU A 86 15.20 6.92 15.65
C GLU A 86 13.81 6.41 16.05
N GLU A 87 12.86 7.32 16.27
CA GLU A 87 11.47 7.00 16.61
C GLU A 87 10.71 6.44 15.41
N GLY A 88 11.02 6.90 14.19
CA GLY A 88 10.30 6.58 12.96
C GLY A 88 10.85 5.39 12.16
N LYS A 89 12.04 4.87 12.48
CA LYS A 89 12.71 3.81 11.68
C LYS A 89 11.88 2.54 11.50
N GLU A 90 11.12 2.14 12.52
CA GLU A 90 10.29 0.92 12.47
C GLU A 90 9.10 1.11 11.53
N PHE A 91 8.43 2.27 11.61
CA PHE A 91 7.35 2.62 10.70
C PHE A 91 7.86 2.77 9.27
N HIS A 92 9.00 3.44 9.09
CA HIS A 92 9.66 3.58 7.81
C HIS A 92 9.91 2.24 7.12
N GLN A 93 10.53 1.31 7.85
CA GLN A 93 10.80 -0.02 7.34
C GLN A 93 9.51 -0.78 7.03
N ALA A 94 8.49 -0.68 7.88
CA ALA A 94 7.22 -1.35 7.64
C ALA A 94 6.54 -0.86 6.35
N VAL A 95 6.60 0.44 6.05
CA VAL A 95 6.08 0.99 4.79
C VAL A 95 6.91 0.55 3.58
N ILE A 96 8.24 0.51 3.70
CA ILE A 96 9.12 -0.08 2.66
C ILE A 96 8.75 -1.54 2.41
N ASP A 97 8.51 -2.32 3.47
CA ASP A 97 8.11 -3.72 3.35
C ASP A 97 6.80 -3.86 2.57
N VAL A 98 5.80 -2.98 2.83
CA VAL A 98 4.54 -2.94 2.08
C VAL A 98 4.80 -2.69 0.59
N TYR A 99 5.55 -1.64 0.24
CA TYR A 99 5.80 -1.29 -1.17
C TYR A 99 6.57 -2.41 -1.89
N SER A 100 7.60 -2.96 -1.24
CA SER A 100 8.38 -4.07 -1.75
C SER A 100 7.51 -5.33 -1.95
N GLY A 101 6.62 -5.61 -1.00
CA GLY A 101 5.65 -6.69 -1.09
C GLY A 101 4.73 -6.52 -2.30
N VAL A 102 4.13 -5.34 -2.45
CA VAL A 102 3.22 -5.07 -3.58
C VAL A 102 3.95 -5.23 -4.91
N LYS A 103 5.15 -4.65 -5.04
CA LYS A 103 5.97 -4.73 -6.24
C LYS A 103 6.40 -6.15 -6.59
N SER A 104 6.90 -6.90 -5.62
CA SER A 104 7.53 -8.21 -5.85
C SER A 104 6.54 -9.38 -5.91
N GLN A 105 5.33 -9.22 -5.36
CA GLN A 105 4.40 -10.33 -5.19
C GLN A 105 3.01 -10.02 -5.73
N LEU A 106 2.37 -8.93 -5.29
CA LEU A 106 0.99 -8.67 -5.65
C LEU A 106 0.83 -8.25 -7.11
N ILE A 107 1.67 -7.34 -7.62
CA ILE A 107 1.65 -6.91 -9.02
C ILE A 107 1.90 -8.11 -9.96
N PRO A 108 2.93 -8.95 -9.74
CA PRO A 108 3.10 -10.18 -10.51
C PRO A 108 1.91 -11.12 -10.46
N ALA A 109 1.29 -11.31 -9.29
CA ALA A 109 0.11 -12.17 -9.17
C ALA A 109 -1.10 -11.63 -9.96
N TYR A 110 -1.32 -10.31 -9.92
CA TYR A 110 -2.31 -9.67 -10.79
C TYR A 110 -1.97 -9.86 -12.26
N ASN A 111 -0.72 -9.64 -12.64
CA ASN A 111 -0.29 -9.80 -14.02
C ASN A 111 -0.51 -11.24 -14.51
N ASN A 112 -0.19 -12.25 -13.71
CA ASN A 112 -0.45 -13.65 -14.06
C ASN A 112 -1.94 -13.89 -14.31
N LEU A 113 -2.79 -13.44 -13.39
CA LEU A 113 -4.23 -13.60 -13.47
C LEU A 113 -4.86 -12.90 -14.68
N LEU A 114 -4.43 -11.67 -14.99
CA LEU A 114 -4.94 -10.89 -16.12
C LEU A 114 -4.43 -11.35 -17.50
N ASN A 115 -3.42 -12.22 -17.55
CA ASN A 115 -2.90 -12.76 -18.81
C ASN A 115 -3.35 -14.20 -19.08
N ILE A 116 -4.28 -14.73 -18.29
CA ILE A 116 -4.91 -16.02 -18.59
C ILE A 116 -5.92 -15.81 -19.72
N GLU A 117 -5.58 -16.34 -20.90
CA GLU A 117 -6.51 -16.43 -22.01
C GLU A 117 -7.59 -17.46 -21.71
N ASN A 118 -8.86 -17.18 -22.04
CA ASN A 118 -9.99 -18.10 -21.88
C ASN A 118 -9.99 -18.82 -20.51
N PRO A 119 -10.12 -18.11 -19.39
CA PRO A 119 -10.02 -18.69 -18.04
C PRO A 119 -11.00 -19.85 -17.81
N ASP A 120 -12.18 -19.81 -18.44
CA ASP A 120 -13.18 -20.89 -18.36
C ASP A 120 -12.72 -22.20 -19.03
N ALA A 121 -11.85 -22.11 -20.04
CA ALA A 121 -11.22 -23.27 -20.69
C ALA A 121 -9.91 -23.68 -20.00
N ASN A 122 -9.27 -22.74 -19.29
CA ASN A 122 -7.98 -22.91 -18.62
C ASN A 122 -8.11 -22.89 -17.09
N VAL A 123 -9.08 -23.66 -16.57
CA VAL A 123 -9.46 -23.66 -15.15
C VAL A 123 -8.29 -23.97 -14.21
N GLU A 124 -7.36 -24.84 -14.60
CA GLU A 124 -6.18 -25.16 -13.79
C GLU A 124 -5.24 -23.94 -13.65
N ALA A 125 -4.92 -23.28 -14.75
CA ALA A 125 -4.10 -22.08 -14.75
C ALA A 125 -4.77 -20.96 -13.94
N TYR A 126 -6.09 -20.81 -14.09
CA TYR A 126 -6.89 -19.85 -13.34
C TYR A 126 -6.86 -20.13 -11.83
N ASN A 127 -7.08 -21.37 -11.41
CA ASN A 127 -7.03 -21.76 -10.00
C ASN A 127 -5.65 -21.54 -9.38
N LYS A 128 -4.58 -21.82 -10.13
CA LYS A 128 -3.21 -21.55 -9.70
C LYS A 128 -2.97 -20.06 -9.52
N ALA A 129 -3.31 -19.23 -10.50
CA ALA A 129 -3.13 -17.78 -10.42
C ALA A 129 -3.97 -17.15 -9.29
N ILE A 130 -5.19 -17.64 -9.05
CA ILE A 130 -6.00 -17.22 -7.90
C ILE A 130 -5.32 -17.59 -6.57
N THR A 131 -4.71 -18.76 -6.47
CA THR A 131 -4.01 -19.20 -5.26
C THR A 131 -2.79 -18.33 -4.98
N GLU A 132 -2.00 -18.04 -6.02
CA GLU A 132 -0.87 -17.10 -5.96
C GLU A 132 -1.33 -15.70 -5.54
N TYR A 133 -2.39 -15.20 -6.16
CA TYR A 133 -3.01 -13.93 -5.81
C TYR A 133 -3.46 -13.88 -4.34
N ASN A 134 -4.22 -14.88 -3.88
CA ASN A 134 -4.71 -14.90 -2.50
C ASN A 134 -3.56 -14.98 -1.49
N THR A 135 -2.49 -15.70 -1.83
CA THR A 135 -1.29 -15.79 -0.99
C THR A 135 -0.54 -14.47 -0.93
N ALA A 136 -0.35 -13.80 -2.08
CA ALA A 136 0.24 -12.47 -2.14
C ALA A 136 -0.61 -11.47 -1.34
N PHE A 137 -1.93 -11.51 -1.52
CA PHE A 137 -2.89 -10.70 -0.77
C PHE A 137 -2.72 -10.87 0.75
N ASP A 138 -2.75 -12.10 1.26
CA ASP A 138 -2.70 -12.35 2.71
C ASP A 138 -1.36 -11.87 3.30
N LYS A 139 -0.28 -11.92 2.50
CA LYS A 139 1.00 -11.36 2.90
C LYS A 139 0.99 -9.82 2.89
N ILE A 140 0.40 -9.18 1.88
CA ILE A 140 0.27 -7.71 1.88
C ILE A 140 -0.57 -7.25 3.06
N ASP A 141 -1.65 -7.95 3.39
CA ASP A 141 -2.48 -7.65 4.57
C ASP A 141 -1.67 -7.67 5.86
N GLY A 142 -0.86 -8.71 6.08
CA GLY A 142 0.05 -8.77 7.23
C GLY A 142 1.05 -7.61 7.27
N LEU A 143 1.59 -7.19 6.13
CA LEU A 143 2.52 -6.06 6.04
C LEU A 143 1.84 -4.71 6.32
N VAL A 144 0.62 -4.52 5.84
CA VAL A 144 -0.18 -3.32 6.08
C VAL A 144 -0.56 -3.21 7.55
N ASN A 145 -1.03 -4.30 8.16
CA ASN A 145 -1.35 -4.35 9.59
C ASN A 145 -0.11 -4.05 10.45
N LYS A 146 1.07 -4.55 10.05
CA LYS A 146 2.35 -4.18 10.68
C LYS A 146 2.62 -2.67 10.52
N ALA A 147 2.48 -2.11 9.32
CA ALA A 147 2.69 -0.68 9.08
C ALA A 147 1.76 0.20 9.93
N ILE A 148 0.48 -0.14 10.04
CA ILE A 148 -0.50 0.56 10.90
C ILE A 148 -0.11 0.46 12.39
N THR A 149 0.36 -0.71 12.82
CA THR A 149 0.84 -0.92 14.20
C THR A 149 2.06 -0.05 14.50
N GLU A 150 3.05 -0.04 13.60
CA GLU A 150 4.26 0.77 13.76
C GLU A 150 3.97 2.27 13.64
N GLN A 151 3.04 2.67 12.77
CA GLN A 151 2.53 4.04 12.70
C GLN A 151 1.93 4.48 14.04
N SER A 152 1.15 3.62 14.70
CA SER A 152 0.54 3.92 16.00
C SER A 152 1.58 4.05 17.12
N LYS A 153 2.59 3.18 17.13
CA LYS A 153 3.72 3.27 18.06
C LYS A 153 4.52 4.54 17.84
N PHE A 154 4.83 4.86 16.58
CA PHE A 154 5.53 6.08 16.20
C PHE A 154 4.78 7.33 16.68
N ALA A 155 3.48 7.41 16.39
CA ALA A 155 2.62 8.50 16.86
C ALA A 155 2.69 8.68 18.39
N SER A 156 2.66 7.57 19.13
CA SER A 156 2.77 7.57 20.59
C SER A 156 4.14 8.08 21.07
N LYS A 157 5.24 7.70 20.39
CA LYS A 157 6.60 8.14 20.73
C LYS A 157 6.80 9.64 20.49
N VAL A 158 6.12 10.22 19.51
CA VAL A 158 6.27 11.63 19.11
C VAL A 158 5.09 12.52 19.52
N ASN A 159 4.24 12.04 20.44
CA ASN A 159 3.07 12.74 20.99
C ASN A 159 2.05 13.21 19.93
N MET A 160 1.87 12.47 18.83
CA MET A 160 0.84 12.74 17.82
C MET A 160 -0.49 12.05 18.18
N GLN A 161 -1.61 12.70 17.87
CA GLN A 161 -2.94 12.12 18.03
C GLN A 161 -3.34 11.29 16.80
N ILE A 162 -3.64 10.01 17.03
CA ILE A 162 -4.24 9.12 16.02
C ILE A 162 -5.75 9.40 16.00
N LYS A 163 -6.31 9.85 14.87
CA LYS A 163 -7.76 9.87 14.66
C LYS A 163 -8.22 8.45 14.30
N LYS A 164 -9.26 8.01 14.99
CA LYS A 164 -9.99 6.77 14.70
C LYS A 164 -11.09 7.04 13.69
#